data_AF-A0A191TBZ2-F1
#
_entry.id   AF-A0A191TBZ2-F1
#
_cell.length_a   1.000
_cell.length_b   1.000
_cell.length_c   1.000
_cell.angle_alpha   90.00
_cell.angle_beta   90.00
_cell.angle_gamma   90.00
#
_symmetry.space_group_name_H-M   'P 1'
#
loop_
_entity.id
_entity.type
_entity.pdbx_description
1 polymer ?
#
loop_
_entity_poly.entity_id
_entity_poly.type
_entity_poly.pdbx_seq_one_letter_code
_entity_poly.pdbx_strand_id
1 'polypeptide(L)'
;MARYQNIFTQVQLRAAPEMGVPLPASDEPRIKDTAFNHLLGTIGQAQIGPIYLGWTGIASLIFGFLWFEIVGLNMLASVGWDPIEFVRQLPWL
;
A
#
# COMPACT_ATOMS: atom_id res chain seq x y z
N MET A 1 34.77 2.93 -21.67
CA MET A 1 34.72 2.73 -20.21
C MET A 1 33.29 2.91 -19.74
N ALA A 2 32.75 1.97 -18.96
CA ALA A 2 31.41 2.13 -18.36
C ALA A 2 31.54 2.95 -17.06
N ARG A 3 30.63 3.91 -16.85
CA ARG A 3 30.54 4.74 -15.64
C ARG A 3 29.20 4.48 -14.96
N TYR A 4 29.22 4.42 -13.63
CA TYR A 4 27.99 4.30 -12.85
C TYR A 4 27.12 5.56 -12.98
N GLN A 5 25.82 5.36 -13.23
CA GLN A 5 24.86 6.42 -13.56
C GLN A 5 23.97 6.84 -12.38
N ASN A 6 24.19 6.28 -11.19
CA ASN A 6 23.39 6.55 -10.00
C ASN A 6 21.88 6.26 -10.13
N ILE A 7 21.52 5.22 -10.90
CA ILE A 7 20.14 4.74 -11.04
C ILE A 7 19.79 3.71 -9.94
N PHE A 8 20.77 2.88 -9.55
CA PHE A 8 20.56 1.82 -8.57
C PHE A 8 21.60 1.85 -7.45
N THR A 9 21.15 2.02 -6.22
CA THR A 9 22.00 2.05 -5.02
C THR A 9 22.87 0.81 -4.92
N GLN A 10 24.19 0.96 -5.12
CA GLN A 10 25.14 -0.16 -5.08
C GLN A 10 25.30 -0.76 -3.68
N VAL A 11 25.28 0.09 -2.65
CA VAL A 11 25.42 -0.30 -1.24
C VAL A 11 24.32 0.39 -0.45
N GLN A 12 23.42 -0.39 0.12
CA GLN A 12 22.33 0.11 0.96
C GLN A 12 22.75 0.12 2.43
N LEU A 13 22.59 1.26 3.08
CA LEU A 13 22.77 1.40 4.53
C LEU A 13 21.41 1.36 5.22
N ARG A 14 21.38 0.83 6.44
CA ARG A 14 20.18 0.82 7.29
C ARG A 14 20.50 1.42 8.65
N ALA A 15 19.55 2.19 9.17
CA ALA A 15 19.58 2.79 10.49
C ALA A 15 18.29 2.41 11.25
N ALA A 16 18.15 2.92 12.48
CA ALA A 16 16.89 2.82 13.20
C ALA A 16 15.74 3.44 12.37
N PRO A 17 14.52 2.88 12.42
CA PRO A 17 13.40 3.41 11.66
C PRO A 17 13.09 4.87 12.00
N GLU A 18 12.87 5.69 10.99
CA GLU A 18 12.47 7.07 11.15
C GLU A 18 10.96 7.17 11.41
N MET A 19 10.56 7.71 12.56
CA MET A 19 9.14 7.81 12.94
C MET A 19 8.44 9.07 12.43
N GLY A 20 9.18 9.90 11.68
CA GLY A 20 8.76 11.21 11.20
C GLY A 20 8.74 12.29 12.29
N VAL A 21 8.43 13.52 11.87
CA VAL A 21 8.32 14.68 12.76
C VAL A 21 7.18 14.48 13.76
N PRO A 22 7.32 14.92 15.04
CA PRO A 22 6.25 14.85 16.03
C PRO A 22 4.97 15.55 15.56
N LEU A 23 3.83 14.91 15.80
CA LEU A 23 2.52 15.47 15.48
C LEU A 23 2.06 16.44 16.59
N PRO A 24 1.20 17.43 16.26
CA PRO A 24 0.47 18.22 17.25
C PRO A 24 -0.31 17.33 18.24
N ALA A 25 -0.55 17.83 19.45
CA ALA A 25 -1.21 17.06 20.51
C ALA A 25 -2.67 16.66 20.19
N SER A 26 -3.30 17.31 19.22
CA SER A 26 -4.67 17.03 18.78
C SER A 26 -4.77 15.88 17.78
N ASP A 27 -3.65 15.48 17.16
CA ASP A 27 -3.63 14.46 16.13
C ASP A 27 -3.45 13.07 16.75
N GLU A 28 -4.06 12.06 16.12
CA GLU A 28 -3.91 10.67 16.54
C GLU A 28 -2.46 10.18 16.34
N PRO A 29 -1.96 9.28 17.21
CA PRO A 29 -0.63 8.72 17.04
C PRO A 29 -0.54 7.89 15.74
N ARG A 30 0.60 7.97 15.05
CA ARG A 30 0.91 7.09 13.91
C ARG A 30 0.97 5.63 14.36
N ILE A 31 0.55 4.72 13.48
CA ILE A 31 0.79 3.29 13.63
C ILE A 31 2.29 3.07 13.49
N LYS A 32 2.93 2.55 14.54
CA LYS A 32 4.39 2.52 14.67
C LYS A 32 5.08 1.38 13.91
N ASP A 33 4.32 0.61 13.16
CA ASP A 33 4.85 -0.51 12.40
C ASP A 33 5.71 0.00 11.25
N THR A 34 6.95 -0.49 11.20
CA THR A 34 7.94 -0.15 10.19
C THR A 34 8.60 -1.42 9.67
N ALA A 35 8.91 -1.43 8.38
CA ALA A 35 9.61 -2.54 7.74
C ALA A 35 10.65 -2.00 6.74
N PHE A 36 11.66 -2.80 6.41
CA PHE A 36 12.64 -2.45 5.38
C PHE A 36 12.56 -3.41 4.20
N ASN A 37 12.30 -2.89 3.01
CA ASN A 37 12.30 -3.64 1.76
C ASN A 37 13.58 -3.38 0.96
N HIS A 38 14.36 -4.43 0.71
CA HIS A 38 15.64 -4.32 0.00
C HIS A 38 15.47 -3.92 -1.48
N LEU A 39 14.40 -4.39 -2.14
CA LEU A 39 14.12 -4.07 -3.54
C LEU A 39 13.78 -2.58 -3.68
N LEU A 40 12.94 -2.03 -2.81
CA LEU A 40 12.67 -0.59 -2.79
C LEU A 40 13.95 0.22 -2.50
N GLY A 41 14.81 -0.30 -1.61
CA GLY A 41 16.12 0.29 -1.32
C GLY A 41 17.08 0.36 -2.52
N THR A 42 16.87 -0.45 -3.57
CA THR A 42 17.71 -0.39 -4.78
C THR A 42 17.45 0.87 -5.58
N ILE A 43 16.23 1.42 -5.51
CA ILE A 43 15.82 2.61 -6.27
C ILE A 43 15.58 3.84 -5.39
N GLY A 44 15.52 3.69 -4.07
CA GLY A 44 15.23 4.79 -3.15
C GLY A 44 15.28 4.39 -1.67
N GLN A 45 14.35 4.92 -0.87
CA GLN A 45 14.26 4.62 0.56
C GLN A 45 13.67 3.23 0.79
N ALA A 46 14.36 2.42 1.59
CA ALA A 46 13.96 1.05 1.89
C ALA A 46 12.84 0.96 2.94
N GLN A 47 12.63 2.00 3.76
CA GLN A 47 11.68 1.99 4.86
C GLN A 47 10.24 2.11 4.36
N ILE A 48 9.36 1.23 4.86
CA ILE A 48 7.91 1.27 4.69
C ILE A 48 7.30 1.55 6.07
N GLY A 49 6.41 2.55 6.13
CA GLY A 49 5.83 3.05 7.39
C GLY A 49 6.74 4.06 8.12
N PRO A 50 6.28 4.65 9.23
CA PRO A 50 4.96 4.47 9.85
C PRO A 50 3.86 5.16 9.03
N ILE A 51 2.60 4.77 9.25
CA ILE A 51 1.44 5.40 8.60
C ILE A 51 0.57 6.13 9.63
N TYR A 52 0.09 7.31 9.26
CA TYR A 52 -0.94 8.01 10.02
C TYR A 52 -2.31 7.54 9.57
N LEU A 53 -3.15 7.12 10.52
CA LEU A 53 -4.49 6.63 10.26
C LEU A 53 -5.47 7.24 11.29
N GLY A 54 -5.86 8.49 11.04
CA GLY A 54 -6.92 9.15 11.79
C GLY A 54 -8.31 8.66 11.39
N TRP A 55 -9.35 9.22 12.03
CA TRP A 55 -10.73 8.75 11.82
C TRP A 55 -11.23 8.90 10.38
N THR A 56 -10.78 9.94 9.68
CA THR A 56 -11.05 10.16 8.25
C THR A 56 -10.45 9.07 7.36
N GLY A 57 -9.22 8.62 7.67
CA GLY A 57 -8.55 7.55 6.96
C GLY A 57 -9.26 6.20 7.16
N ILE A 58 -9.69 5.91 8.39
CA ILE A 58 -10.47 4.70 8.70
C ILE A 58 -11.80 4.71 7.94
N ALA A 59 -12.54 5.82 7.99
CA ALA A 59 -13.79 5.95 7.25
C ALA A 59 -13.57 5.74 5.73
N SER A 60 -12.50 6.31 5.17
CA SER A 60 -12.17 6.12 3.76
C SER A 60 -11.89 4.66 3.40
N LEU A 61 -11.19 3.91 4.25
CA LEU A 61 -10.92 2.48 4.03
C LEU A 61 -12.21 1.65 4.09
N ILE A 62 -13.09 1.95 5.05
CA ILE A 62 -14.39 1.26 5.17
C ILE A 62 -15.25 1.51 3.93
N PHE A 63 -15.41 2.76 3.51
CA PHE A 63 -16.21 3.07 2.31
C PHE A 63 -15.59 2.49 1.03
N GLY A 64 -14.27 2.50 0.91
CA GLY A 64 -13.57 1.86 -0.22
C GLY A 64 -13.78 0.34 -0.25
N PHE A 65 -13.71 -0.31 0.91
CA PHE A 65 -13.95 -1.75 1.03
C PHE A 65 -15.41 -2.12 0.70
N LEU A 66 -16.38 -1.38 1.26
CA LEU A 66 -17.80 -1.58 0.95
C LEU A 66 -18.09 -1.41 -0.54
N TRP A 67 -17.51 -0.39 -1.18
CA TRP A 67 -17.64 -0.21 -2.63
C TRP A 67 -17.08 -1.41 -3.41
N PHE A 68 -15.88 -1.88 -3.05
CA PHE A 68 -15.24 -3.02 -3.71
C PHE A 68 -16.09 -4.30 -3.59
N GLU A 69 -16.62 -4.58 -2.40
CA GLU A 69 -17.50 -5.74 -2.18
C GLU A 69 -18.82 -5.62 -2.94
N ILE A 70 -19.49 -4.46 -2.91
CA ILE A 70 -20.75 -4.26 -3.61
C ILE A 70 -20.57 -4.47 -5.12
N VAL A 71 -19.54 -3.87 -5.70
CA VAL A 71 -19.25 -4.03 -7.13
C VAL A 71 -18.87 -5.48 -7.45
N GLY A 72 -17.94 -6.07 -6.69
CA GLY A 72 -17.45 -7.43 -6.91
C GLY A 72 -18.55 -8.50 -6.76
N LEU A 73 -19.43 -8.36 -5.78
CA LEU A 73 -20.56 -9.28 -5.60
C LEU A 73 -21.60 -9.15 -6.73
N ASN A 74 -21.83 -7.95 -7.26
CA ASN A 74 -22.71 -7.76 -8.42
C ASN A 74 -22.09 -8.35 -9.70
N MET A 75 -20.79 -8.19 -9.91
CA MET A 75 -20.07 -8.82 -11.03
C MET A 75 -20.10 -10.35 -10.93
N LEU A 76 -19.97 -10.91 -9.71
CA LEU A 76 -20.07 -12.36 -9.51
C LEU A 76 -21.51 -12.87 -9.70
N ALA A 77 -22.50 -12.07 -9.31
CA ALA A 77 -23.91 -12.40 -9.54
C ALA A 77 -24.29 -12.37 -11.02
N SER A 78 -23.71 -11.49 -11.85
CA SER A 78 -24.01 -11.40 -13.29
C SER A 78 -23.58 -12.64 -14.09
N VAL A 79 -22.61 -13.42 -13.57
CA VAL A 79 -22.17 -14.71 -14.12
C VAL A 79 -22.75 -15.92 -13.39
N GLY A 80 -23.78 -15.72 -12.54
CA GLY A 80 -24.46 -16.82 -11.86
C GLY A 80 -23.62 -17.50 -10.76
N TRP A 81 -22.71 -16.77 -10.12
CA TRP A 81 -21.82 -17.27 -9.06
C TRP A 81 -20.81 -18.33 -9.49
N ASP A 82 -20.51 -18.45 -10.79
CA ASP A 82 -19.43 -19.31 -11.28
C ASP A 82 -18.07 -18.59 -11.20
N PRO A 83 -17.13 -19.05 -10.34
CA PRO A 83 -15.82 -18.42 -10.18
C PRO A 83 -14.94 -18.50 -11.44
N ILE A 84 -15.15 -19.51 -12.30
CA ILE A 84 -14.37 -19.69 -13.53
C ILE A 84 -14.81 -18.65 -14.56
N GLU A 85 -16.12 -18.48 -14.73
CA GLU A 85 -16.70 -17.45 -15.59
C GLU A 85 -16.36 -16.04 -15.11
N PHE A 86 -16.38 -15.83 -13.79
CA PHE A 86 -15.97 -14.56 -13.19
C PHE A 86 -14.54 -14.17 -13.59
N VAL A 87 -13.56 -15.08 -13.43
CA VAL A 87 -12.15 -14.81 -13.80
C VAL A 87 -12.00 -14.65 -15.32
N ARG A 88 -12.72 -15.46 -16.11
CA ARG A 88 -12.67 -15.39 -17.58
C ARG A 88 -13.20 -14.06 -18.12
N GLN A 89 -14.30 -13.57 -17.56
CA GLN A 89 -14.99 -12.37 -18.04
C GLN A 89 -14.62 -11.11 -17.25
N LEU A 90 -13.75 -11.19 -16.23
CA LEU A 90 -13.47 -10.09 -15.29
C LEU A 90 -13.29 -8.69 -15.92
N PRO A 91 -12.60 -8.52 -17.08
CA PRO A 91 -12.50 -7.22 -17.75
C PRO A 91 -13.80 -6.69 -18.41
N TRP A 92 -14.83 -7.53 -18.55
CA TRP A 92 -16.10 -7.26 -19.24
C TRP A 92 -17.34 -7.34 -18.33
N LEU A 93 -17.16 -7.66 -17.04
CA LEU A 93 -18.23 -7.70 -16.04
C LEU A 93 -18.54 -6.34 -15.42
#